data_AF-A0A964XY76-F1
#
_entry.id   AF-A0A964XY76-F1
#
_cell.length_a   1.000
_cell.length_b   1.000
_cell.length_c   1.000
_cell.angle_alpha   90.00
_cell.angle_beta   90.00
_cell.angle_gamma   90.00
#
_symmetry.space_group_name_H-M   'P 1'
#
loop_
_entity.id
_entity.type
_entity.pdbx_description
1 polymer ?
#
loop_
_entity_poly.entity_id
_entity_poly.type
_entity_poly.pdbx_seq_one_letter_code
_entity_poly.pdbx_strand_id
1 'polypeptide(L)'
;MGASNAKTFRRSPVDRSIDHYFISNNQDVLSAAKDMGWMGIELNLPVSSNRILSAQQSKIAKAMPHLFGQLGNYDYLLYVDDKIEFSTNHLAGWISEIERNQAMLMIRRHPDLKKNILNEFGTSMIQARYQAQKDQMAEYISAKVDEGYQLRVDKLYWTSALLRNMRHPKIIDFNESWYKDIVSCGIECQISFDFVAQNFSEIIEMPQIIN
;
A
#
# COMPACT_ATOMS: atom_id res chain seq x y z
N MET A 1 20.88 -13.42 18.35
CA MET A 1 21.36 -12.25 17.59
C MET A 1 21.05 -12.48 16.12
N GLY A 2 20.08 -11.77 15.57
CA GLY A 2 19.66 -11.92 14.18
C GLY A 2 19.28 -10.56 13.62
N ALA A 3 20.22 -9.62 13.63
CA ALA A 3 20.05 -8.36 12.91
C ALA A 3 20.16 -8.68 11.41
N SER A 4 19.05 -9.03 10.78
CA SER A 4 19.00 -9.13 9.32
C SER A 4 19.31 -7.75 8.73
N ASN A 5 20.21 -7.69 7.75
CA ASN A 5 20.57 -6.50 6.95
C ASN A 5 19.39 -5.87 6.16
N ALA A 6 18.15 -6.21 6.48
CA ALA A 6 16.92 -5.66 5.94
C ALA A 6 16.30 -4.67 6.93
N LYS A 7 17.00 -3.56 7.21
CA LYS A 7 16.46 -2.44 7.99
C LYS A 7 16.14 -1.30 7.03
N THR A 8 14.87 -1.13 6.68
CA THR A 8 14.40 0.03 5.91
C THR A 8 13.49 0.85 6.81
N PHE A 9 14.04 1.93 7.35
CA PHE A 9 13.27 2.98 8.03
C PHE A 9 14.01 4.29 7.83
N ARG A 10 13.32 5.26 7.23
CA ARG A 10 13.84 6.62 7.10
C ARG A 10 13.72 7.34 8.44
N ARG A 11 14.85 7.69 9.04
CA ARG A 11 14.91 8.45 10.30
C ARG A 11 14.61 9.92 10.04
N SER A 12 13.33 10.26 10.02
CA SER A 12 12.88 11.64 9.94
C SER A 12 11.82 11.87 11.02
N PRO A 13 11.95 12.95 11.83
CA PRO A 13 10.92 13.31 12.79
C PRO A 13 9.57 13.52 12.11
N VAL A 14 8.51 13.11 12.78
CA VAL A 14 7.13 13.32 12.31
C VAL A 14 6.51 14.57 12.90
N ASP A 15 5.49 15.08 12.22
CA ASP A 15 4.59 16.09 12.76
C ASP A 15 3.81 15.51 13.94
N ARG A 16 3.94 16.10 15.13
CA ARG A 16 3.29 15.60 16.34
C ARG A 16 1.84 16.08 16.52
N SER A 17 1.33 16.87 15.56
CA SER A 17 -0.07 17.32 15.58
C SER A 17 -1.05 16.23 15.14
N ILE A 18 -0.55 15.15 14.53
CA ILE A 18 -1.33 13.96 14.15
C ILE A 18 -0.65 12.69 14.64
N ASP A 19 -1.42 11.62 14.73
CA ASP A 19 -0.92 10.33 15.18
C ASP A 19 -0.23 9.57 14.05
N HIS A 20 1.03 9.18 14.29
CA HIS A 20 1.86 8.45 13.34
C HIS A 20 2.14 7.03 13.84
N TYR A 21 1.81 6.01 13.05
CA TYR A 21 2.04 4.60 13.40
C TYR A 21 3.05 3.93 12.47
N PHE A 22 3.98 3.17 13.05
CA PHE A 22 4.93 2.36 12.30
C PHE A 22 4.72 0.87 12.63
N ILE A 23 4.36 0.08 11.62
CA ILE A 23 4.06 -1.34 11.78
C ILE A 23 5.26 -2.17 11.35
N SER A 24 5.77 -3.02 12.23
CA SER A 24 6.90 -3.90 11.91
C SER A 24 6.94 -5.13 12.81
N ASN A 25 7.50 -6.21 12.30
CA ASN A 25 7.89 -7.37 13.11
C ASN A 25 9.34 -7.28 13.64
N ASN A 26 10.07 -6.22 13.28
CA ASN A 26 11.45 -6.02 13.70
C ASN A 26 11.52 -5.01 14.85
N GLN A 27 11.83 -5.50 16.05
CA GLN A 27 11.89 -4.69 17.27
C GLN A 27 12.95 -3.58 17.22
N ASP A 28 14.08 -3.80 16.56
CA ASP A 28 15.10 -2.76 16.37
C ASP A 28 14.55 -1.59 15.55
N VAL A 29 13.73 -1.90 14.53
CA VAL A 29 13.11 -0.89 13.67
C VAL A 29 12.00 -0.15 14.43
N LEU A 30 11.19 -0.85 15.21
CA LEU A 30 10.18 -0.22 16.07
C LEU A 30 10.81 0.73 17.09
N SER A 31 11.95 0.35 17.69
CA SER A 31 12.68 1.24 18.61
C SER A 31 13.17 2.50 17.88
N ALA A 32 13.78 2.35 16.71
CA ALA A 32 14.24 3.49 15.92
C ALA A 32 13.10 4.40 15.45
N ALA A 33 11.92 3.84 15.16
CA ALA A 33 10.74 4.61 14.79
C ALA A 33 10.19 5.42 15.97
N LYS A 34 10.16 4.83 17.16
CA LYS A 34 9.77 5.53 18.41
C LYS A 34 10.65 6.73 18.69
N ASP A 35 11.97 6.61 18.49
CA ASP A 35 12.91 7.73 18.66
C ASP A 35 12.57 8.93 17.75
N MET A 36 11.94 8.67 16.60
CA MET A 36 11.52 9.69 15.63
C MET A 36 10.08 10.19 15.85
N GLY A 37 9.40 9.71 16.90
CA GLY A 37 8.03 10.12 17.25
C GLY A 37 6.91 9.21 16.75
N TRP A 38 7.23 8.06 16.15
CA TRP A 38 6.22 7.09 15.71
C TRP A 38 5.73 6.20 16.86
N MET A 39 4.44 5.88 16.87
CA MET A 39 3.86 4.83 17.69
C MET A 39 4.07 3.47 17.02
N GLY A 40 4.84 2.59 17.65
CA GLY A 40 5.11 1.26 17.12
C GLY A 40 3.93 0.30 17.29
N ILE A 41 3.57 -0.41 16.22
CA ILE A 41 2.64 -1.56 16.26
C ILE A 41 3.44 -2.80 15.86
N GLU A 42 3.44 -3.81 16.74
CA GLU A 42 4.10 -5.08 16.44
C GLU A 42 3.27 -5.90 15.45
N LEU A 43 3.91 -6.32 14.36
CA LEU A 43 3.38 -7.33 13.46
C LEU A 43 3.83 -8.70 13.97
N ASN A 44 2.91 -9.51 14.48
CA ASN A 44 3.23 -10.81 15.08
C ASN A 44 3.55 -11.88 14.01
N LEU A 45 4.70 -11.71 13.33
CA LEU A 45 5.24 -12.60 12.31
C LEU A 45 6.75 -12.72 12.50
N PRO A 46 7.38 -13.87 12.21
CA PRO A 46 8.81 -14.00 12.34
C PRO A 46 9.56 -13.06 11.37
N VAL A 47 10.63 -12.43 11.86
CA VAL A 47 11.58 -11.69 11.01
C VAL A 47 12.24 -12.67 10.04
N SER A 48 12.23 -12.34 8.75
CA SER A 48 12.79 -13.18 7.68
C SER A 48 13.93 -12.48 6.95
N SER A 49 14.99 -13.22 6.66
CA SER A 49 16.07 -12.77 5.76
C SER A 49 15.70 -12.95 4.28
N ASN A 50 14.66 -13.74 3.98
CA ASN A 50 14.13 -13.86 2.62
C ASN A 50 13.39 -12.56 2.27
N ARG A 51 13.96 -11.80 1.33
CA ARG A 51 13.44 -10.49 0.90
C ARG A 51 12.03 -10.56 0.32
N ILE A 52 11.66 -11.65 -0.35
CA ILE A 52 10.32 -11.83 -0.91
C ILE A 52 9.33 -12.03 0.24
N LEU A 53 9.62 -12.95 1.16
CA LEU A 53 8.76 -13.18 2.32
C LEU A 53 8.64 -11.92 3.18
N SER A 54 9.75 -11.23 3.46
CA SER A 54 9.74 -9.97 4.20
C SER A 54 8.90 -8.88 3.51
N ALA A 55 9.02 -8.76 2.18
CA ALA A 55 8.20 -7.83 1.40
C ALA A 55 6.72 -8.23 1.39
N GLN A 56 6.39 -9.53 1.39
CA GLN A 56 5.02 -10.03 1.47
C GLN A 56 4.40 -9.72 2.84
N GLN A 57 5.13 -10.00 3.92
CA GLN A 57 4.68 -9.73 5.30
C GLN A 57 4.33 -8.26 5.51
N SER A 58 5.11 -7.32 4.94
CA SER A 58 4.83 -5.90 5.07
C SER A 58 3.57 -5.45 4.31
N LYS A 59 3.09 -6.22 3.33
CA LYS A 59 1.84 -5.90 2.62
C LYS A 59 0.60 -6.00 3.51
N ILE A 60 0.65 -6.75 4.60
CA ILE A 60 -0.45 -6.80 5.59
C ILE A 60 -0.68 -5.39 6.17
N ALA A 61 0.39 -4.73 6.61
CA ALA A 61 0.32 -3.36 7.13
C ALA A 61 -0.25 -2.37 6.10
N LYS A 62 0.09 -2.57 4.82
CA LYS A 62 -0.35 -1.71 3.72
C LYS A 62 -1.80 -1.93 3.34
N ALA A 63 -2.21 -3.18 3.14
CA ALA A 63 -3.51 -3.53 2.55
C ALA A 63 -4.59 -3.78 3.60
N MET A 64 -4.23 -4.21 4.82
CA MET A 64 -5.17 -4.64 5.86
C MET A 64 -5.08 -3.78 7.14
N PRO A 65 -5.18 -2.44 7.07
CA PRO A 65 -5.01 -1.59 8.25
C PRO A 65 -6.07 -1.84 9.34
N HIS A 66 -7.24 -2.36 8.97
CA HIS A 66 -8.34 -2.67 9.89
C HIS A 66 -8.04 -3.85 10.83
N LEU A 67 -7.00 -4.65 10.58
CA LEU A 67 -6.56 -5.72 11.49
C LEU A 67 -5.80 -5.20 12.70
N PHE A 68 -5.34 -3.94 12.67
CA PHE A 68 -4.61 -3.32 13.76
C PHE A 68 -5.56 -2.49 14.60
N GLY A 69 -5.98 -3.01 15.76
CA GLY A 69 -6.99 -2.39 16.61
C GLY A 69 -6.69 -0.92 16.97
N GLN A 70 -5.42 -0.55 17.09
CA GLN A 70 -4.99 0.82 17.33
C GLN A 70 -5.42 1.79 16.20
N LEU A 71 -5.47 1.31 14.96
CA LEU A 71 -5.87 2.09 13.79
C LEU A 71 -7.39 2.16 13.62
N GLY A 72 -8.15 1.27 14.27
CA GLY A 72 -9.61 1.22 14.17
C GLY A 72 -10.34 2.42 14.78
N ASN A 73 -9.63 3.26 15.53
CA ASN A 73 -10.19 4.46 16.17
C ASN A 73 -10.22 5.70 15.26
N TYR A 74 -9.64 5.62 14.06
CA TYR A 74 -9.54 6.75 13.13
C TYR A 74 -10.51 6.61 11.97
N ASP A 75 -11.22 7.68 11.65
CA ASP A 75 -12.12 7.73 10.49
C ASP A 75 -11.34 7.73 9.17
N TYR A 76 -10.11 8.26 9.18
CA TYR A 76 -9.25 8.35 8.02
C TYR A 76 -7.85 7.83 8.32
N LEU A 77 -7.28 7.07 7.38
CA LEU A 77 -5.92 6.54 7.48
C LEU A 77 -5.13 6.88 6.22
N LEU A 78 -4.01 7.58 6.38
CA LEU A 78 -3.02 7.77 5.32
C LEU A 78 -1.91 6.72 5.46
N TYR A 79 -1.78 5.87 4.46
CA TYR A 79 -0.59 5.03 4.26
C TYR A 79 0.40 5.76 3.37
N VAL A 80 1.69 5.68 3.71
CA VAL A 80 2.79 6.19 2.89
C VAL A 80 3.95 5.18 2.93
N ASP A 81 4.51 4.84 1.76
CA ASP A 81 5.76 4.07 1.68
C ASP A 81 6.90 4.85 2.36
N ASP A 82 7.82 4.18 3.04
CA ASP A 82 8.90 4.77 3.86
C ASP A 82 9.87 5.72 3.10
N LYS A 83 9.83 5.68 1.77
CA LYS A 83 10.67 6.49 0.88
C LYS A 83 10.00 7.77 0.39
N ILE A 84 8.70 7.92 0.64
CA ILE A 84 7.93 9.07 0.15
C ILE A 84 7.86 10.13 1.26
N GLU A 85 8.17 11.36 0.88
CA GLU A 85 7.89 12.52 1.73
C GLU A 85 6.46 12.96 1.52
N PHE A 86 5.80 13.38 2.61
CA PHE A 86 4.48 13.94 2.55
C PHE A 86 4.36 15.11 3.53
N SER A 87 3.46 16.04 3.21
CA SER A 87 3.12 17.19 4.04
C SER A 87 1.72 17.02 4.64
N THR A 88 1.64 17.16 5.96
CA THR A 88 0.38 17.05 6.71
C THR A 88 -0.60 18.17 6.37
N ASN A 89 -0.11 19.29 5.83
CA ASN A 89 -0.92 20.46 5.45
C ASN A 89 -2.00 20.14 4.39
N HIS A 90 -1.84 19.07 3.62
CA HIS A 90 -2.80 18.69 2.59
C HIS A 90 -3.94 17.79 3.10
N LEU A 91 -3.80 17.19 4.28
CA LEU A 91 -4.73 16.18 4.79
C LEU A 91 -6.17 16.67 4.88
N ALA A 92 -6.38 17.87 5.45
CA ALA A 92 -7.72 18.44 5.60
C ALA A 92 -8.43 18.63 4.24
N GLY A 93 -7.68 19.06 3.21
CA GLY A 93 -8.19 19.21 1.86
C GLY A 93 -8.54 17.86 1.22
N TRP A 94 -7.67 16.86 1.35
CA TRP A 94 -7.92 15.52 0.81
C TRP A 94 -9.10 14.81 1.49
N ILE A 95 -9.23 14.96 2.82
CA ILE A 95 -10.40 14.47 3.57
C ILE A 95 -11.68 15.14 3.05
N SER A 96 -11.66 16.47 2.90
CA SER A 96 -12.81 17.20 2.35
C SER A 96 -13.19 16.72 0.94
N GLU A 97 -12.23 16.39 0.09
CA GLU A 97 -12.49 15.82 -1.23
C GLU A 97 -13.07 14.40 -1.16
N ILE A 98 -12.56 13.55 -0.27
CA ILE A 98 -13.15 12.22 -0.04
C ILE A 98 -14.61 12.36 0.38
N GLU A 99 -14.92 13.25 1.33
CA GLU A 99 -16.28 13.48 1.83
C GLU A 99 -17.19 14.00 0.73
N ARG A 100 -16.73 15.01 -0.02
CA ARG A 100 -17.49 15.62 -1.14
C ARG A 100 -17.87 14.59 -2.20
N ASN A 101 -16.97 13.66 -2.51
CA ASN A 101 -17.17 12.64 -3.54
C ASN A 101 -17.74 11.33 -2.98
N GLN A 102 -18.00 11.26 -1.66
CA GLN A 102 -18.36 10.02 -0.96
C GLN A 102 -17.39 8.87 -1.27
N ALA A 103 -16.11 9.20 -1.42
CA ALA A 103 -15.09 8.25 -1.83
C ALA A 103 -14.71 7.30 -0.69
N MET A 104 -14.32 6.09 -1.07
CA MET A 104 -13.75 5.10 -0.18
C MET A 104 -12.25 5.31 0.01
N LEU A 105 -11.58 5.69 -1.08
CA LEU A 105 -10.13 5.71 -1.17
C LEU A 105 -9.70 6.84 -2.09
N MET A 106 -8.68 7.59 -1.67
CA MET A 106 -7.94 8.51 -2.53
C MET A 106 -6.51 7.99 -2.68
N ILE A 107 -6.04 7.85 -3.93
CA ILE A 107 -4.74 7.25 -4.26
C ILE A 107 -4.09 7.98 -5.43
N ARG A 108 -2.76 8.02 -5.44
CA ARG A 108 -2.00 8.63 -6.54
C ARG A 108 -2.16 7.83 -7.82
N ARG A 109 -2.31 8.55 -8.94
CA ARG A 109 -2.21 7.95 -10.28
C ARG A 109 -0.73 7.75 -10.65
N HIS A 110 -0.43 6.67 -11.35
CA HIS A 110 0.90 6.47 -11.93
C HIS A 110 1.17 7.56 -12.99
N PRO A 111 2.25 8.35 -12.87
CA PRO A 111 2.49 9.49 -13.76
C PRO A 111 2.83 9.07 -15.19
N ASP A 112 3.68 8.04 -15.35
CA ASP A 112 4.37 7.80 -16.63
C ASP A 112 3.96 6.51 -17.36
N LEU A 113 3.18 5.62 -16.73
CA LEU A 113 2.81 4.36 -17.36
C LEU A 113 1.61 4.54 -18.28
N LYS A 114 1.74 3.96 -19.48
CA LYS A 114 0.61 3.82 -20.40
C LYS A 114 -0.47 2.98 -19.72
N LYS A 115 -1.73 3.31 -20.04
CA LYS A 115 -3.01 2.71 -19.62
C LYS A 115 -3.16 1.19 -19.87
N ASN A 116 -2.19 0.38 -19.44
CA ASN A 116 -2.19 -1.07 -19.55
C ASN A 116 -1.36 -1.71 -18.42
N ILE A 117 -1.98 -2.63 -17.68
CA ILE A 117 -1.39 -3.32 -16.51
C ILE A 117 -0.11 -4.09 -16.88
N LEU A 118 0.01 -4.59 -18.11
CA LEU A 118 1.22 -5.28 -18.57
C LEU A 118 2.47 -4.38 -18.58
N ASN A 119 2.32 -3.05 -18.60
CA ASN A 119 3.46 -2.15 -18.51
C ASN A 119 4.04 -2.13 -17.08
N GLU A 120 3.19 -2.27 -16.06
CA GLU A 120 3.63 -2.43 -14.67
C GLU A 120 4.41 -3.74 -14.52
N PHE A 121 3.87 -4.84 -15.06
CA PHE A 121 4.57 -6.12 -15.13
C PHE A 121 5.93 -5.98 -15.83
N GLY A 122 5.97 -5.41 -17.04
CA GLY A 122 7.21 -5.20 -17.78
C GLY A 122 8.25 -4.35 -17.04
N THR A 123 7.80 -3.28 -16.38
CA THR A 123 8.68 -2.40 -15.57
C THR A 123 9.23 -3.13 -14.34
N SER A 124 8.39 -3.93 -13.68
CA SER A 124 8.81 -4.69 -12.49
C SER A 124 9.92 -5.70 -12.82
N MET A 125 9.95 -6.25 -14.04
CA MET A 125 10.96 -7.21 -14.49
C MET A 125 12.38 -6.65 -14.50
N ILE A 126 12.59 -5.35 -14.31
CA ILE A 126 13.94 -4.78 -14.18
C ILE A 126 14.55 -5.10 -12.79
N GLN A 127 13.72 -5.38 -11.77
CA GLN A 127 14.19 -5.65 -10.41
C GLN A 127 14.19 -7.16 -10.12
N ALA A 128 15.34 -7.68 -9.67
CA ALA A 128 15.54 -9.12 -9.43
C ALA A 128 14.49 -9.77 -8.50
N ARG A 129 14.01 -9.04 -7.48
CA ARG A 129 13.00 -9.55 -6.54
C ARG A 129 11.66 -9.87 -7.22
N TYR A 130 11.28 -9.11 -8.24
CA TYR A 130 10.04 -9.33 -8.99
C TYR A 130 10.25 -10.38 -10.07
N GLN A 131 11.43 -10.40 -10.73
CA GLN A 131 11.78 -11.49 -11.65
C GLN A 131 11.68 -12.87 -10.99
N ALA A 132 12.05 -12.98 -9.70
CA ALA A 132 11.94 -14.22 -8.94
C ALA A 132 10.48 -14.72 -8.77
N GLN A 133 9.48 -13.87 -8.99
CA GLN A 133 8.05 -14.21 -8.97
C GLN A 133 7.36 -14.00 -10.32
N LYS A 134 8.13 -13.92 -11.42
CA LYS A 134 7.60 -13.63 -12.76
C LYS A 134 6.47 -14.58 -13.18
N ASP A 135 6.63 -15.88 -12.90
CA ASP A 135 5.71 -16.91 -13.37
C ASP A 135 4.40 -16.83 -12.57
N GLN A 136 4.50 -16.66 -11.24
CA GLN A 136 3.35 -16.39 -10.37
C GLN A 136 2.57 -15.15 -10.82
N MET A 137 3.25 -14.04 -11.12
CA MET A 137 2.60 -12.83 -11.60
C MET A 137 1.93 -13.03 -12.96
N ALA A 138 2.58 -13.74 -13.90
CA ALA A 138 2.01 -14.02 -15.21
C ALA A 138 0.77 -14.93 -15.13
N GLU A 139 0.81 -15.95 -14.27
CA GLU A 139 -0.33 -16.83 -13.98
C GLU A 139 -1.50 -16.05 -13.38
N TYR A 140 -1.22 -15.18 -12.40
CA TYR A 140 -2.23 -14.32 -11.79
C TYR A 140 -2.88 -13.37 -12.82
N ILE A 141 -2.07 -12.69 -13.63
CA ILE A 141 -2.57 -11.78 -14.68
C ILE A 141 -3.45 -12.55 -15.67
N SER A 142 -3.03 -13.74 -16.10
CA SER A 142 -3.80 -14.57 -17.04
C SER A 142 -5.14 -14.99 -16.43
N ALA A 143 -5.14 -15.46 -15.17
CA ALA A 143 -6.37 -15.82 -14.46
C ALA A 143 -7.34 -14.64 -14.35
N LYS A 144 -6.87 -13.42 -14.07
CA LYS A 144 -7.73 -12.23 -14.03
C LYS A 144 -8.32 -11.88 -15.40
N VAL A 145 -7.56 -12.06 -16.47
CA VAL A 145 -8.10 -11.86 -17.83
C VAL A 145 -9.16 -12.91 -18.15
N ASP A 146 -8.94 -14.17 -17.75
CA ASP A 146 -9.92 -15.25 -17.92
C ASP A 146 -11.20 -15.02 -17.08
N GLU A 147 -11.08 -14.36 -15.93
CA GLU A 147 -12.20 -13.88 -15.11
C GLU A 147 -12.95 -12.67 -15.74
N GLY A 148 -12.46 -12.12 -16.85
CA GLY A 148 -13.10 -11.04 -17.60
C GLY A 148 -12.57 -9.63 -17.31
N TYR A 149 -11.53 -9.50 -16.47
CA TYR A 149 -10.92 -8.19 -16.19
C TYR A 149 -10.13 -7.66 -17.39
N GLN A 150 -10.01 -6.33 -17.45
CA GLN A 150 -9.34 -5.65 -18.56
C GLN A 150 -7.88 -5.37 -18.25
N LEU A 151 -7.00 -5.65 -19.21
CA LEU A 151 -5.61 -5.20 -19.16
C LEU A 151 -5.49 -3.71 -19.45
N ARG A 152 -6.30 -3.20 -20.40
CA ARG A 152 -6.34 -1.79 -20.77
C ARG A 152 -7.33 -1.06 -19.87
N VAL A 153 -6.83 -0.15 -19.06
CA VAL A 153 -7.58 0.55 -18.02
C VAL A 153 -7.42 2.05 -18.16
N ASP A 154 -8.39 2.83 -17.67
CA ASP A 154 -8.30 4.28 -17.76
C ASP A 154 -7.22 4.91 -16.87
N LYS A 155 -6.89 4.22 -15.79
CA LYS A 155 -5.97 4.69 -14.76
C LYS A 155 -5.15 3.50 -14.28
N LEU A 156 -3.87 3.74 -14.10
CA LEU A 156 -3.00 2.89 -13.30
C LEU A 156 -2.66 3.66 -12.03
N TYR A 157 -2.60 2.96 -10.91
CA TYR A 157 -2.43 3.59 -9.61
C TYR A 157 -1.05 3.35 -9.03
N TRP A 158 -0.49 4.39 -8.43
CA TRP A 158 0.75 4.30 -7.67
C TRP A 158 0.43 4.09 -6.20
N THR A 159 0.62 2.87 -5.71
CA THR A 159 0.23 2.49 -4.35
C THR A 159 1.16 3.03 -3.26
N SER A 160 2.02 4.00 -3.54
CA SER A 160 2.98 4.52 -2.58
C SER A 160 2.36 5.46 -1.54
N ALA A 161 1.18 6.02 -1.82
CA ALA A 161 0.39 6.80 -0.86
C ALA A 161 -1.12 6.53 -1.07
N LEU A 162 -1.82 6.23 0.03
CA LEU A 162 -3.25 5.89 0.03
C LEU A 162 -3.95 6.54 1.22
N LEU A 163 -4.93 7.41 0.99
CA LEU A 163 -5.82 7.93 2.03
C LEU A 163 -7.14 7.16 2.00
N ARG A 164 -7.46 6.47 3.09
CA ARG A 164 -8.66 5.65 3.24
C ARG A 164 -9.70 6.36 4.07
N ASN A 165 -10.97 6.24 3.67
CA ASN A 165 -12.12 6.48 4.53
C ASN A 165 -12.51 5.17 5.23
N MET A 166 -12.15 5.03 6.50
CA MET A 166 -12.41 3.83 7.30
C MET A 166 -13.88 3.68 7.71
N ARG A 167 -14.69 4.72 7.48
CA ARG A 167 -16.15 4.70 7.71
C ARG A 167 -16.93 4.28 6.46
N HIS A 168 -16.28 4.23 5.29
CA HIS A 168 -16.96 3.87 4.05
C HIS A 168 -17.35 2.38 4.05
N PRO A 169 -18.59 1.99 3.70
CA PRO A 169 -19.08 0.62 3.87
C PRO A 169 -18.29 -0.44 3.08
N LYS A 170 -17.65 -0.04 1.97
CA LYS A 170 -16.86 -0.94 1.11
C LYS A 170 -15.37 -1.06 1.49
N ILE A 171 -14.88 -0.29 2.47
CA ILE A 171 -13.42 -0.19 2.70
C ILE A 171 -12.80 -1.50 3.18
N ILE A 172 -13.52 -2.29 3.99
CA ILE A 172 -13.04 -3.58 4.47
C ILE A 172 -13.01 -4.57 3.31
N ASP A 173 -14.09 -4.68 2.54
CA ASP A 173 -14.17 -5.53 1.35
C ASP A 173 -13.06 -5.23 0.34
N PHE A 174 -12.76 -3.95 0.12
CA PHE A 174 -11.64 -3.52 -0.72
C PHE A 174 -10.29 -3.98 -0.17
N ASN A 175 -10.02 -3.73 1.11
CA ASN A 175 -8.77 -4.10 1.77
C ASN A 175 -8.53 -5.63 1.70
N GLU A 176 -9.55 -6.42 2.05
CA GLU A 176 -9.57 -7.89 1.99
C GLU A 176 -9.33 -8.39 0.55
N SER A 177 -10.06 -7.85 -0.42
CA SER A 177 -9.93 -8.22 -1.84
C SER A 177 -8.54 -7.93 -2.37
N TRP A 178 -8.00 -6.74 -2.06
CA TRP A 178 -6.66 -6.37 -2.48
C TRP A 178 -5.59 -7.25 -1.83
N TYR A 179 -5.70 -7.52 -0.53
CA TYR A 179 -4.72 -8.39 0.13
C TYR A 179 -4.77 -9.83 -0.41
N LYS A 180 -5.96 -10.37 -0.67
CA LYS A 180 -6.14 -11.66 -1.33
C LYS A 180 -5.43 -11.68 -2.69
N ASP A 181 -5.65 -10.67 -3.51
CA ASP A 181 -5.03 -10.57 -4.83
C ASP A 181 -3.50 -10.35 -4.74
N ILE A 182 -2.99 -9.65 -3.72
CA ILE A 182 -1.54 -9.56 -3.43
C ILE A 182 -0.97 -10.96 -3.12
N VAL A 183 -1.65 -11.78 -2.32
CA VAL A 183 -1.18 -13.14 -2.00
C VAL A 183 -1.09 -14.00 -3.26
N SER A 184 -2.05 -13.88 -4.18
CA SER A 184 -2.04 -14.59 -5.45
C SER A 184 -1.02 -14.04 -6.44
N CYS A 185 -0.92 -12.71 -6.60
CA CYS A 185 -0.05 -12.05 -7.56
C CYS A 185 1.43 -12.11 -7.18
N GLY A 186 1.75 -12.03 -5.89
CA GLY A 186 3.12 -11.86 -5.38
C GLY A 186 3.41 -10.43 -4.90
N ILE A 187 4.68 -10.12 -4.66
CA ILE A 187 5.06 -8.90 -3.92
C ILE A 187 4.84 -7.58 -4.70
N GLU A 188 4.50 -7.65 -5.98
CA GLU A 188 4.14 -6.48 -6.80
C GLU A 188 2.65 -6.13 -6.62
N CYS A 189 2.38 -5.34 -5.57
CA CYS A 189 1.02 -5.01 -5.16
C CYS A 189 0.30 -4.02 -6.10
N GLN A 190 1.01 -3.36 -7.02
CA GLN A 190 0.39 -2.43 -7.97
C GLN A 190 -0.43 -3.17 -9.03
N ILE A 191 0.11 -4.26 -9.57
CA ILE A 191 -0.59 -5.11 -10.55
C ILE A 191 -1.92 -5.61 -9.97
N SER A 192 -1.89 -6.16 -8.75
CA SER A 192 -3.10 -6.62 -8.07
C SER A 192 -4.06 -5.47 -7.77
N PHE A 193 -3.56 -4.31 -7.36
CA PHE A 193 -4.40 -3.13 -7.13
C PHE A 193 -5.18 -2.73 -8.38
N ASP A 194 -4.52 -2.64 -9.53
CA ASP A 194 -5.16 -2.17 -10.78
C ASP A 194 -6.23 -3.13 -11.31
N PHE A 195 -6.16 -4.42 -10.96
CA PHE A 195 -7.26 -5.37 -11.20
C PHE A 195 -8.42 -5.15 -10.22
N VAL A 196 -8.13 -5.12 -8.92
CA VAL A 196 -9.16 -4.93 -7.88
C VAL A 196 -9.91 -3.62 -8.07
N ALA A 197 -9.20 -2.54 -8.43
CA ALA A 197 -9.77 -1.22 -8.63
C ALA A 197 -10.87 -1.16 -9.71
N GLN A 198 -10.91 -2.11 -10.64
CA GLN A 198 -11.96 -2.17 -11.67
C GLN A 198 -13.35 -2.42 -11.06
N ASN A 199 -13.42 -2.96 -9.83
CA ASN A 199 -14.67 -3.25 -9.12
C ASN A 199 -15.16 -2.11 -8.22
N PHE A 200 -14.38 -1.02 -8.07
CA PHE A 200 -14.66 0.04 -7.10
C PHE A 200 -14.64 1.41 -7.76
N SER A 201 -15.82 1.93 -8.05
CA SER A 201 -16.00 3.29 -8.59
C SER A 201 -15.72 4.40 -7.57
N GLU A 202 -15.66 4.05 -6.27
CA GLU A 202 -15.44 4.97 -5.15
C GLU A 202 -13.96 5.29 -4.90
N ILE A 203 -13.09 4.98 -5.87
CA ILE A 203 -11.66 5.34 -5.85
C ILE A 203 -11.48 6.66 -6.61
N ILE A 204 -10.93 7.67 -5.93
CA ILE A 204 -10.60 8.98 -6.51
C ILE A 204 -9.09 9.21 -6.55
N GLU A 205 -8.66 10.16 -7.39
CA GLU A 205 -7.25 10.47 -7.56
C GLU A 205 -6.75 11.46 -6.51
N MET A 206 -5.61 11.15 -5.90
CA MET A 206 -4.84 12.07 -5.09
C MET A 206 -4.08 13.05 -6.00
N PRO A 207 -3.96 14.34 -5.63
CA PRO A 207 -3.04 15.26 -6.28
C PRO A 207 -1.61 14.68 -6.35
N GLN A 208 -0.88 15.00 -7.42
CA GLN A 208 0.47 14.44 -7.64
C GLN A 208 1.53 15.04 -6.72
N ILE A 209 1.34 16.30 -6.31
CA ILE A 209 2.17 16.99 -5.32
C ILE A 209 1.57 16.67 -3.95
N ILE A 210 2.37 16.03 -3.11
CA ILE A 210 1.95 15.54 -1.78
C ILE A 210 2.89 16.00 -0.65
N ASN A 211 3.98 16.68 -0.99
CA ASN A 211 5.02 17.19 -0.10
C ASN A 211 4.98 18.72 0.01
#